data_AF-A0A7L0QIA2-F1
#
_entry.id   AF-A0A7L0QIA2-F1
#
_cell.length_a   1.000
_cell.length_b   1.000
_cell.length_c   1.000
_cell.angle_alpha   90.00
_cell.angle_beta   90.00
_cell.angle_gamma   90.00
#
_symmetry.space_group_name_H-M   'P 1'
#
loop_
_entity.id
_entity.type
_entity.pdbx_description
1 polymer ?
#
loop_
_entity_poly.entity_id
_entity_poly.type
_entity_poly.pdbx_seq_one_letter_code
_entity_poly.pdbx_strand_id
1 'polypeptide(L)'
;RGTSSNQRPKRPLTAYFRFVMDNRPAFREKNPEASNTELIKKLAGAWKELPASQKQVYEEARKTDWKRYGEQLAAYKAQLTPAQAAALKEERRKQLARRRSIRAKRELNLLGKPKRARNGFNIFLSENFQETEGNSPVAKLKKLFDTWQKMSASQKQPYLQLAQDDKVRYENEMKSWEAKMIELGREDLVRSKRQRLKKKPAETAKQTGKAKAKASSSGKKAKLKKSEE
;
A
#
# COMPACT_ATOMS: atom_id res chain seq x y z
N ARG A 1 -14.89 22.29 2.91
CA ARG A 1 -15.53 20.95 3.04
C ARG A 1 -14.94 20.05 1.98
N GLY A 2 -14.07 19.11 2.37
CA GLY A 2 -13.39 18.23 1.41
C GLY A 2 -14.39 17.35 0.68
N THR A 3 -14.29 17.29 -0.65
CA THR A 3 -15.07 16.44 -1.54
C THR A 3 -14.72 14.97 -1.30
N SER A 4 -15.16 14.45 -0.15
CA SER A 4 -15.14 13.03 0.16
C SER A 4 -15.99 12.31 -0.88
N SER A 5 -15.54 11.14 -1.31
CA SER A 5 -16.22 10.14 -2.14
C SER A 5 -17.73 9.91 -1.90
N ASN A 6 -18.31 10.49 -0.85
CA ASN A 6 -19.73 10.51 -0.49
C ASN A 6 -20.66 11.24 -1.47
N GLN A 7 -20.18 12.18 -2.27
CA GLN A 7 -21.04 12.92 -3.22
C GLN A 7 -21.24 12.21 -4.56
N ARG A 8 -20.41 11.20 -4.85
CA ARG A 8 -20.52 10.44 -6.09
C ARG A 8 -21.66 9.43 -5.98
N PRO A 9 -22.61 9.40 -6.93
CA PRO A 9 -23.64 8.37 -6.97
C PRO A 9 -23.03 6.97 -6.91
N LYS A 10 -23.58 6.11 -6.05
CA LYS A 10 -23.18 4.70 -5.92
C LYS A 10 -23.90 3.87 -6.96
N ARG A 11 -23.25 2.82 -7.45
CA ARG A 11 -23.89 1.87 -8.37
C ARG A 11 -25.09 1.21 -7.67
N PRO A 12 -26.22 1.05 -8.36
CA PRO A 12 -27.39 0.41 -7.76
C PRO A 12 -27.15 -1.09 -7.56
N LEU A 13 -27.95 -1.68 -6.68
CA LEU A 13 -27.89 -3.11 -6.40
C LEU A 13 -28.35 -3.92 -7.62
N THR A 14 -27.69 -5.05 -7.85
CA THR A 14 -28.14 -6.08 -8.80
C THR A 14 -29.43 -6.73 -8.30
N ALA A 15 -30.20 -7.38 -9.19
CA ALA A 15 -31.44 -8.08 -8.84
C ALA A 15 -31.28 -9.03 -7.64
N TYR A 16 -30.24 -9.89 -7.65
CA TYR A 16 -29.94 -10.79 -6.54
C TYR A 16 -29.71 -10.07 -5.20
N PHE A 17 -28.85 -9.04 -5.17
CA PHE A 17 -28.60 -8.28 -3.95
C PHE A 17 -29.83 -7.51 -3.44
N ARG A 18 -30.77 -7.13 -4.30
CA ARG A 18 -32.07 -6.59 -3.87
C ARG A 18 -32.89 -7.64 -3.17
N PHE A 19 -33.06 -8.80 -3.82
CA PHE A 19 -33.72 -9.96 -3.21
C PHE A 19 -33.11 -10.30 -1.84
N VAL A 20 -31.77 -10.32 -1.73
CA VAL A 20 -31.08 -10.53 -0.45
C VAL A 20 -31.42 -9.46 0.57
N MET A 21 -31.45 -8.18 0.21
CA MET A 21 -31.80 -7.12 1.15
C MET A 21 -33.23 -7.24 1.67
N ASP A 22 -34.18 -7.55 0.79
CA ASP A 22 -35.60 -7.64 1.14
C ASP A 22 -35.91 -8.89 1.98
N ASN A 23 -35.26 -10.01 1.66
CA ASN A 23 -35.55 -11.29 2.30
C ASN A 23 -34.67 -11.60 3.51
N ARG A 24 -33.52 -10.93 3.67
CA ARG A 24 -32.59 -11.18 4.79
C ARG A 24 -33.24 -11.04 6.18
N PRO A 25 -34.11 -10.05 6.47
CA PRO A 25 -34.78 -9.96 7.77
C PRO A 25 -35.63 -11.21 8.08
N ALA A 26 -36.48 -11.63 7.15
CA ALA A 26 -37.33 -12.81 7.32
C ALA A 26 -36.52 -14.10 7.46
N PHE A 27 -35.43 -14.24 6.70
CA PHE A 27 -34.53 -15.38 6.85
C PHE A 27 -33.81 -15.38 8.20
N ARG A 28 -33.45 -14.21 8.74
CA ARG A 28 -32.80 -14.09 10.05
C ARG A 28 -33.77 -14.42 11.18
N GLU A 29 -35.02 -13.98 11.08
CA GLU A 29 -36.06 -14.31 12.07
C GLU A 29 -36.29 -15.82 12.15
N LYS A 30 -36.30 -16.50 11.00
CA LYS A 30 -36.40 -17.98 10.94
C LYS A 30 -35.12 -18.71 11.33
N ASN A 31 -33.98 -18.01 11.40
CA ASN A 31 -32.67 -18.60 11.67
C ASN A 31 -31.84 -17.66 12.58
N PRO A 32 -32.28 -17.43 13.84
CA PRO A 32 -31.66 -16.43 14.71
C PRO A 32 -30.21 -16.78 15.05
N GLU A 33 -29.91 -18.07 15.21
CA GLU A 33 -28.58 -18.59 15.53
C GLU A 33 -27.65 -18.72 14.30
N ALA A 34 -28.20 -18.60 13.08
CA ALA A 34 -27.39 -18.79 11.88
C ALA A 34 -26.41 -17.64 11.68
N SER A 35 -25.18 -17.98 11.35
CA SER A 35 -24.18 -16.98 10.99
C SER A 35 -24.61 -16.24 9.72
N ASN A 36 -24.14 -15.00 9.55
CA ASN A 36 -24.39 -14.23 8.32
C ASN A 36 -23.97 -15.00 7.06
N THR A 37 -22.89 -15.79 7.12
CA THR A 37 -22.40 -16.57 5.98
C THR A 37 -23.40 -17.67 5.61
N GLU A 38 -23.95 -18.39 6.58
CA GLU A 38 -24.97 -19.43 6.35
C GLU A 38 -26.27 -18.82 5.85
N LEU A 39 -26.66 -17.67 6.40
CA LEU A 39 -27.85 -16.94 5.97
C LEU A 39 -27.77 -16.54 4.49
N ILE A 40 -26.63 -16.00 4.06
CA ILE A 40 -26.40 -15.64 2.66
C ILE A 40 -26.37 -16.89 1.77
N LYS A 41 -25.83 -18.03 2.24
CA LYS A 41 -25.88 -19.31 1.50
C LYS A 41 -27.33 -19.78 1.31
N LYS A 42 -28.17 -19.71 2.35
CA LYS A 42 -29.60 -20.05 2.29
C LYS A 42 -30.35 -19.15 1.29
N LEU A 43 -30.12 -17.83 1.36
CA LEU A 43 -30.69 -16.87 0.41
C LEU A 43 -30.20 -17.10 -1.03
N ALA A 44 -28.95 -17.48 -1.23
CA ALA A 44 -28.42 -17.83 -2.54
C ALA A 44 -29.12 -19.07 -3.12
N GLY A 45 -29.44 -20.07 -2.28
CA GLY A 45 -30.26 -21.23 -2.64
C GLY A 45 -31.67 -20.81 -3.06
N ALA A 46 -32.37 -20.06 -2.20
CA ALA A 46 -33.71 -19.56 -2.47
C ALA A 46 -33.80 -18.73 -3.76
N TRP A 47 -32.78 -17.90 -4.04
CA TRP A 47 -32.72 -17.16 -5.31
C TRP A 47 -32.58 -18.09 -6.52
N LYS A 48 -31.82 -19.19 -6.42
CA LYS A 48 -31.69 -20.14 -7.54
C LYS A 48 -33.04 -20.80 -7.85
N GLU A 49 -33.76 -21.21 -6.83
CA GLU A 49 -35.09 -21.86 -6.93
C GLU A 49 -36.21 -20.89 -7.30
N LEU A 50 -36.00 -19.58 -7.11
CA LEU A 50 -37.02 -18.55 -7.40
C LEU A 50 -37.50 -18.61 -8.87
N PRO A 51 -38.82 -18.61 -9.14
CA PRO A 51 -39.35 -18.62 -10.50
C PRO A 51 -38.86 -17.43 -11.33
N ALA A 52 -38.77 -17.62 -12.65
CA ALA A 52 -38.32 -16.57 -13.57
C ALA A 52 -39.19 -15.31 -13.50
N SER A 53 -40.51 -15.46 -13.33
CA SER A 53 -41.45 -14.35 -13.16
C SER A 53 -41.14 -13.47 -11.94
N GLN A 54 -40.82 -14.09 -10.80
CA GLN A 54 -40.46 -13.36 -9.59
C GLN A 54 -39.05 -12.74 -9.69
N LYS A 55 -38.10 -13.44 -10.32
CA LYS A 55 -36.78 -12.87 -10.64
C LYS A 55 -36.88 -11.65 -11.54
N GLN A 56 -37.82 -11.65 -12.48
CA GLN A 56 -38.01 -10.58 -13.45
C GLN A 56 -38.37 -9.25 -12.76
N VAL A 57 -39.19 -9.27 -11.71
CA VAL A 57 -39.52 -8.07 -10.90
C VAL A 57 -38.24 -7.39 -10.39
N TYR A 58 -37.30 -8.17 -9.88
CA TYR A 58 -36.02 -7.64 -9.39
C TYR A 58 -35.09 -7.14 -10.51
N GLU A 59 -35.11 -7.78 -11.68
CA GLU A 59 -34.34 -7.33 -12.84
C GLU A 59 -34.91 -6.04 -13.46
N GLU A 60 -36.23 -5.87 -13.47
CA GLU A 60 -36.88 -4.64 -13.89
C GLU A 60 -36.56 -3.50 -12.93
N ALA A 61 -36.68 -3.73 -11.61
CA ALA A 61 -36.26 -2.76 -10.60
C ALA A 61 -34.78 -2.36 -10.75
N ARG A 62 -33.90 -3.33 -11.05
CA ARG A 62 -32.48 -3.07 -11.34
C ARG A 62 -32.32 -2.20 -12.60
N LYS A 63 -33.03 -2.48 -13.69
CA LYS A 63 -32.96 -1.70 -14.94
C LYS A 63 -33.37 -0.25 -14.69
N THR A 64 -34.47 -0.03 -13.98
CA THR A 64 -34.95 1.31 -13.61
C THR A 64 -33.91 2.07 -12.78
N ASP A 65 -33.36 1.44 -11.74
CA ASP A 65 -32.35 2.08 -10.90
C ASP A 65 -31.03 2.31 -11.64
N TRP A 66 -30.71 1.51 -12.65
CA TRP A 66 -29.55 1.75 -13.51
C TRP A 66 -29.72 2.99 -14.39
N LYS A 67 -30.93 3.22 -14.92
CA LYS A 67 -31.26 4.46 -15.66
C LYS A 67 -31.10 5.68 -14.76
N ARG A 68 -31.74 5.66 -13.58
CA ARG A 68 -31.64 6.72 -12.57
C ARG A 68 -30.19 6.98 -12.15
N TYR A 69 -29.41 5.93 -11.95
CA TYR A 69 -27.98 6.03 -11.63
C TYR A 69 -27.19 6.73 -12.75
N GLY A 70 -27.50 6.42 -14.01
CA GLY A 70 -26.88 7.04 -15.18
C GLY A 70 -27.09 8.55 -15.20
N GLU A 71 -28.35 8.99 -15.02
CA GLU A 71 -28.73 10.40 -14.95
C GLU A 71 -28.04 11.11 -13.78
N GLN A 72 -28.09 10.55 -12.57
CA GLN A 72 -27.42 11.10 -11.40
C GLN A 72 -25.91 11.21 -11.59
N LEU A 73 -25.28 10.20 -12.21
CA LEU A 73 -23.85 10.22 -12.47
C LEU A 73 -23.47 11.25 -13.53
N ALA A 74 -24.30 11.44 -14.56
CA ALA A 74 -24.11 12.46 -15.57
C ALA A 74 -24.20 13.87 -14.96
N ALA A 75 -25.25 14.14 -14.18
CA ALA A 75 -25.42 15.39 -13.44
C ALA A 75 -24.25 15.66 -12.48
N TYR A 76 -23.84 14.65 -11.71
CA TYR A 76 -22.68 14.74 -10.81
C TYR A 76 -21.39 15.07 -11.57
N LYS A 77 -21.15 14.45 -12.73
CA LYS A 77 -19.95 14.73 -13.53
C LYS A 77 -19.98 16.15 -14.13
N ALA A 78 -21.14 16.61 -14.56
CA ALA A 78 -21.30 17.96 -15.12
C ALA A 78 -21.05 19.05 -14.06
N GLN A 79 -21.32 18.79 -12.79
CA GLN A 79 -21.06 19.70 -11.68
C GLN A 79 -19.58 19.77 -11.25
N LEU A 80 -18.73 18.84 -11.69
CA LEU A 80 -17.34 18.79 -11.25
C LEU A 80 -16.45 19.76 -12.04
N THR A 81 -15.58 20.47 -11.31
CA THR A 81 -14.50 21.22 -11.97
C THR A 81 -13.41 20.26 -12.47
N PRO A 82 -12.63 20.64 -13.50
CA PRO A 82 -11.51 19.82 -13.98
C PRO A 82 -10.52 19.42 -12.87
N ALA A 83 -10.24 20.34 -11.94
CA ALA A 83 -9.37 20.08 -10.79
C ALA A 83 -9.97 19.02 -9.83
N GLN A 84 -11.27 19.10 -9.52
CA GLN A 84 -11.94 18.11 -8.69
C GLN A 84 -11.99 16.74 -9.38
N ALA A 85 -12.26 16.69 -10.69
CA ALA A 85 -12.24 15.46 -11.47
C ALA A 85 -10.85 14.79 -11.47
N ALA A 86 -9.79 15.58 -11.61
CA ALA A 86 -8.40 15.10 -11.52
C ALA A 86 -8.07 14.55 -10.12
N ALA A 87 -8.47 15.26 -9.05
CA ALA A 87 -8.28 14.82 -7.67
C ALA A 87 -8.98 13.48 -7.39
N LEU A 88 -10.22 13.31 -7.84
CA LEU A 88 -10.98 12.06 -7.69
C LEU A 88 -10.33 10.90 -8.47
N LYS A 89 -9.77 11.16 -9.66
CA LYS A 89 -9.03 10.16 -10.43
C LYS A 89 -7.75 9.74 -9.70
N GLU A 90 -7.04 10.70 -9.12
CA GLU A 90 -5.82 10.44 -8.34
C GLU A 90 -6.11 9.66 -7.06
N GLU A 91 -7.16 10.03 -6.33
CA GLU A 91 -7.62 9.31 -5.14
C GLU A 91 -7.97 7.86 -5.48
N ARG A 92 -8.74 7.63 -6.56
CA ARG A 92 -9.06 6.28 -7.03
C ARG A 92 -7.80 5.48 -7.37
N ARG A 93 -6.81 6.11 -8.02
CA ARG A 93 -5.52 5.49 -8.31
C ARG A 93 -4.79 5.07 -7.03
N LYS A 94 -4.73 5.96 -6.02
CA LYS A 94 -4.13 5.68 -4.71
C LYS A 94 -4.85 4.53 -3.99
N GLN A 95 -6.18 4.53 -3.97
CA GLN A 95 -6.98 3.47 -3.37
C GLN A 95 -6.77 2.10 -4.05
N LEU A 96 -6.75 2.07 -5.40
CA LEU A 96 -6.48 0.84 -6.14
C LEU A 96 -5.05 0.33 -5.92
N ALA A 97 -4.06 1.23 -5.90
CA ALA A 97 -2.67 0.88 -5.59
C ALA A 97 -2.55 0.31 -4.16
N ARG A 98 -3.20 0.93 -3.17
CA ARG A 98 -3.28 0.41 -1.79
C ARG A 98 -3.90 -0.98 -1.76
N ARG A 99 -5.03 -1.20 -2.45
CA ARG A 99 -5.70 -2.51 -2.50
C ARG A 99 -4.81 -3.58 -3.15
N ARG A 100 -4.10 -3.23 -4.23
CA ARG A 100 -3.12 -4.11 -4.89
C ARG A 100 -1.98 -4.47 -3.94
N SER A 101 -1.40 -3.49 -3.26
CA SER A 101 -0.33 -3.69 -2.27
C SER A 101 -0.78 -4.60 -1.11
N ILE A 102 -1.99 -4.38 -0.57
CA ILE A 102 -2.54 -5.24 0.50
C ILE A 102 -2.73 -6.68 0.00
N ARG A 103 -3.25 -6.87 -1.22
CA ARG A 103 -3.42 -8.21 -1.81
C ARG A 103 -2.08 -8.91 -1.99
N ALA A 104 -1.11 -8.24 -2.59
CA ALA A 104 0.24 -8.78 -2.76
C ALA A 104 0.87 -9.14 -1.42
N LYS A 105 0.73 -8.29 -0.39
CA LYS A 105 1.24 -8.59 0.95
C LYS A 105 0.56 -9.82 1.57
N ARG A 106 -0.76 -9.97 1.41
CA ARG A 106 -1.49 -11.15 1.89
C ARG A 106 -1.03 -12.43 1.19
N GLU A 107 -0.83 -12.38 -0.11
CA GLU A 107 -0.29 -13.50 -0.89
C GLU A 107 1.11 -13.89 -0.39
N LEU A 108 2.01 -12.92 -0.21
CA LEU A 108 3.35 -13.19 0.34
C LEU A 108 3.30 -13.78 1.75
N ASN A 109 2.36 -13.33 2.60
CA ASN A 109 2.17 -13.90 3.92
C ASN A 109 1.66 -15.35 3.86
N LEU A 110 0.72 -15.66 2.96
CA LEU A 110 0.22 -17.02 2.74
C LEU A 110 1.31 -17.96 2.20
N LEU A 111 2.20 -17.44 1.36
CA LEU A 111 3.39 -18.17 0.86
C LEU A 111 4.50 -18.29 1.92
N GLY A 112 4.27 -17.83 3.15
CA GLY A 112 5.24 -17.94 4.24
C GLY A 112 6.52 -17.15 4.01
N LYS A 113 6.46 -16.01 3.29
CA LYS A 113 7.66 -15.21 3.01
C LYS A 113 8.36 -14.77 4.30
N PRO A 114 9.66 -15.04 4.47
CA PRO A 114 10.44 -14.65 5.64
C PRO A 114 10.30 -13.18 6.01
N LYS A 115 10.13 -12.88 7.30
CA LYS A 115 10.17 -11.51 7.80
C LYS A 115 11.59 -10.95 7.68
N ARG A 116 11.69 -9.68 7.31
CA ARG A 116 12.98 -8.98 7.18
C ARG A 116 13.80 -9.05 8.46
N ALA A 117 15.12 -9.06 8.30
CA ALA A 117 16.05 -8.95 9.41
C ALA A 117 15.74 -7.73 10.29
N ARG A 118 15.73 -7.92 11.61
CA ARG A 118 15.60 -6.87 12.61
C ARG A 118 16.94 -6.15 12.75
N ASN A 119 16.89 -4.83 12.90
CA ASN A 119 18.06 -4.04 13.27
C ASN A 119 18.19 -3.98 14.80
N GLY A 120 19.34 -3.54 15.31
CA GLY A 120 19.59 -3.53 16.76
C GLY A 120 18.55 -2.72 17.54
N PHE A 121 18.11 -1.58 16.99
CA PHE A 121 17.05 -0.78 17.60
C PHE A 121 15.70 -1.52 17.65
N ASN A 122 15.31 -2.29 16.63
CA ASN A 122 14.07 -3.06 16.65
C ASN A 122 14.09 -4.17 17.71
N ILE A 123 15.27 -4.74 17.97
CA ILE A 123 15.48 -5.75 19.02
C ILE A 123 15.37 -5.10 20.40
N PHE A 124 16.12 -4.00 20.61
CA PHE A 124 16.00 -3.16 21.80
C PHE A 124 14.56 -2.73 22.06
N LEU A 125 13.86 -2.25 21.02
CA LEU A 125 12.45 -1.90 21.11
C LEU A 125 11.60 -3.09 21.54
N SER A 126 11.77 -4.27 20.94
CA SER A 126 10.93 -5.43 21.31
C SER A 126 11.08 -5.85 22.77
N GLU A 127 12.26 -5.67 23.36
CA GLU A 127 12.53 -6.01 24.76
C GLU A 127 12.00 -4.93 25.71
N ASN A 128 12.22 -3.65 25.39
CA ASN A 128 11.97 -2.55 26.32
C ASN A 128 10.58 -1.90 26.16
N PHE A 129 9.80 -2.25 25.12
CA PHE A 129 8.52 -1.59 24.84
C PHE A 129 7.41 -1.87 25.85
N GLN A 130 7.38 -3.08 26.42
CA GLN A 130 6.39 -3.44 27.44
C GLN A 130 6.65 -2.68 28.74
N GLU A 131 7.92 -2.63 29.17
CA GLU A 131 8.37 -2.02 30.42
C GLU A 131 8.32 -0.49 30.40
N THR A 132 8.45 0.14 29.23
CA THR A 132 8.42 1.60 29.13
C THR A 132 7.04 2.15 29.48
N GLU A 133 6.98 3.03 30.48
CA GLU A 133 5.75 3.74 30.84
C GLU A 133 5.41 4.86 29.84
N GLY A 134 4.13 4.95 29.49
CA GLY A 134 3.63 6.04 28.66
C GLY A 134 2.17 5.88 28.26
N ASN A 135 1.48 7.00 28.18
CA ASN A 135 0.03 7.09 27.94
C ASN A 135 -0.37 6.66 26.52
N SER A 136 0.60 6.52 25.60
CA SER A 136 0.38 6.12 24.21
C SER A 136 1.58 5.34 23.66
N PRO A 137 1.36 4.34 22.78
CA PRO A 137 2.42 3.65 22.04
C PRO A 137 3.41 4.60 21.35
N VAL A 138 2.92 5.74 20.83
CA VAL A 138 3.76 6.74 20.17
C VAL A 138 4.67 7.44 21.17
N ALA A 139 4.17 7.75 22.36
CA ALA A 139 4.96 8.36 23.43
C ALA A 139 6.03 7.39 23.94
N LYS A 140 5.68 6.10 24.14
CA LYS A 140 6.65 5.05 24.50
C LYS A 140 7.76 4.93 23.46
N LEU A 141 7.39 4.88 22.17
CA LEU A 141 8.37 4.79 21.08
C LEU A 141 9.32 5.98 21.05
N LYS A 142 8.82 7.20 21.28
CA LYS A 142 9.66 8.40 21.34
C LYS A 142 10.67 8.32 22.48
N LYS A 143 10.21 7.94 23.69
CA LYS A 143 11.11 7.73 24.84
C LYS A 143 12.19 6.67 24.57
N LEU A 144 11.80 5.55 23.96
CA LEU A 144 12.73 4.48 23.60
C LEU A 144 13.74 4.90 22.53
N PHE A 145 13.31 5.71 21.57
CA PHE A 145 14.23 6.27 20.59
C PHE A 145 15.24 7.21 21.26
N ASP A 146 14.79 8.08 22.16
CA ASP A 146 15.67 9.01 22.87
C ASP A 146 16.66 8.28 23.80
N THR A 147 16.21 7.23 24.49
CA THR A 147 17.09 6.37 25.31
C THR A 147 18.11 5.65 24.44
N TRP A 148 17.69 5.04 23.33
CA TRP A 148 18.61 4.42 22.38
C TRP A 148 19.66 5.41 21.88
N GLN A 149 19.31 6.65 21.54
CA GLN A 149 20.30 7.64 21.11
C GLN A 149 21.35 7.91 22.19
N LYS A 150 20.91 8.05 23.45
CA LYS A 150 21.79 8.33 24.61
C LYS A 150 22.64 7.13 25.05
N MET A 151 22.28 5.90 24.69
CA MET A 151 23.07 4.71 25.04
C MET A 151 24.47 4.76 24.43
N SER A 152 25.45 4.31 25.21
CA SER A 152 26.84 4.19 24.76
C SER A 152 26.99 3.11 23.68
N ALA A 153 28.12 3.14 22.97
CA ALA A 153 28.44 2.10 21.99
C ALA A 153 28.48 0.70 22.62
N SER A 154 29.02 0.59 23.85
CA SER A 154 29.09 -0.67 24.60
C SER A 154 27.70 -1.21 24.97
N GLN A 155 26.79 -0.36 25.43
CA GLN A 155 25.40 -0.73 25.73
C GLN A 155 24.63 -1.17 24.48
N LYS A 156 24.98 -0.62 23.31
CA LYS A 156 24.38 -1.00 22.03
C LYS A 156 24.95 -2.29 21.44
N GLN A 157 26.17 -2.69 21.80
CA GLN A 157 26.85 -3.84 21.19
C GLN A 157 26.03 -5.14 21.22
N PRO A 158 25.41 -5.54 22.35
CA PRO A 158 24.63 -6.78 22.39
C PRO A 158 23.51 -6.79 21.35
N TYR A 159 22.79 -5.68 21.22
CA TYR A 159 21.70 -5.54 20.23
C TYR A 159 22.21 -5.52 18.79
N LEU A 160 23.39 -4.94 18.55
CA LEU A 160 24.02 -4.96 17.22
C LEU A 160 24.47 -6.37 16.84
N GLN A 161 24.99 -7.14 17.79
CA GLN A 161 25.35 -8.55 17.58
C GLN A 161 24.10 -9.38 17.26
N LEU A 162 23.03 -9.25 18.06
CA LEU A 162 21.76 -9.94 17.80
C LEU A 162 21.16 -9.56 16.44
N ALA A 163 21.33 -8.32 15.99
CA ALA A 163 20.89 -7.89 14.67
C ALA A 163 21.71 -8.52 13.53
N GLN A 164 22.99 -8.75 13.76
CA GLN A 164 23.84 -9.48 12.82
C GLN A 164 23.43 -10.96 12.73
N ASP A 165 23.12 -11.58 13.86
CA ASP A 165 22.62 -12.96 13.88
C ASP A 165 21.24 -13.09 13.19
N ASP A 166 20.33 -12.13 13.44
CA ASP A 166 19.01 -12.08 12.78
C ASP A 166 19.12 -11.82 11.27
N LYS A 167 20.19 -11.14 10.83
CA LYS A 167 20.52 -10.99 9.41
C LYS A 167 20.93 -12.33 8.79
N VAL A 168 21.76 -13.12 9.46
CA VAL A 168 22.13 -14.47 9.01
C VAL A 168 20.89 -15.37 8.93
N ARG A 169 20.03 -15.35 9.96
CA ARG A 169 18.73 -16.05 9.96
C ARG A 169 17.90 -15.68 8.72
N TYR A 170 17.68 -14.38 8.48
CA TYR A 170 16.90 -13.91 7.33
C TYR A 170 17.51 -14.33 5.99
N GLU A 171 18.84 -14.29 5.86
CA GLU A 171 19.52 -14.70 4.63
C GLU A 171 19.32 -16.20 4.35
N ASN A 172 19.43 -17.05 5.37
CA ASN A 172 19.19 -18.49 5.26
C ASN A 172 17.72 -18.80 4.93
N GLU A 173 16.77 -18.24 5.69
CA GLU A 173 15.34 -18.42 5.43
C GLU A 173 14.96 -17.95 4.02
N MET A 174 15.50 -16.81 3.57
CA MET A 174 15.21 -16.31 2.22
C MET A 174 15.77 -17.19 1.12
N LYS A 175 16.96 -17.79 1.30
CA LYS A 175 17.51 -18.74 0.31
C LYS A 175 16.58 -19.94 0.15
N SER A 176 16.17 -20.55 1.26
CA SER A 176 15.26 -21.70 1.25
C SER A 176 13.89 -21.33 0.67
N TRP A 177 13.35 -20.16 1.03
CA TRP A 177 12.09 -19.68 0.50
C TRP A 177 12.15 -19.38 -1.01
N GLU A 178 13.23 -18.76 -1.49
CA GLU A 178 13.42 -18.48 -2.92
C GLU A 178 13.55 -19.78 -3.73
N ALA A 179 14.28 -20.78 -3.22
CA ALA A 179 14.34 -22.11 -3.84
C ALA A 179 12.94 -22.74 -3.97
N LYS A 180 12.15 -22.70 -2.89
CA LYS A 180 10.76 -23.18 -2.89
C LYS A 180 9.88 -22.41 -3.90
N MET A 181 10.07 -21.11 -4.05
CA MET A 181 9.29 -20.33 -5.04
C MET A 181 9.66 -20.71 -6.47
N ILE A 182 10.92 -21.03 -6.76
CA ILE A 182 11.35 -21.52 -8.08
C ILE A 182 10.71 -22.89 -8.36
N GLU A 183 10.74 -23.81 -7.39
CA GLU A 183 10.10 -25.13 -7.50
C GLU A 183 8.58 -25.02 -7.79
N LEU A 184 7.92 -24.04 -7.18
CA LEU A 184 6.49 -23.75 -7.42
C LEU A 184 6.23 -22.93 -8.71
N GLY A 185 7.24 -22.66 -9.54
CA GLY A 185 7.12 -21.88 -10.77
C GLY A 185 6.84 -20.38 -10.57
N ARG A 186 7.05 -19.87 -9.34
CA ARG A 186 6.82 -18.47 -8.94
C ARG A 186 8.11 -17.65 -8.89
N GLU A 187 8.88 -17.73 -9.97
CA GLU A 187 10.13 -16.99 -10.12
C GLU A 187 9.94 -15.46 -10.08
N ASP A 188 8.73 -14.98 -10.38
CA ASP A 188 8.33 -13.57 -10.26
C ASP A 188 8.55 -13.00 -8.84
N LEU A 189 8.58 -13.86 -7.83
CA LEU A 189 8.71 -13.50 -6.42
C LEU A 189 10.15 -13.54 -5.89
N VAL A 190 11.09 -14.08 -6.66
CA VAL A 190 12.51 -14.21 -6.31
C VAL A 190 13.21 -12.87 -6.47
N ARG A 191 14.11 -12.52 -5.52
CA ARG A 191 14.84 -11.24 -5.62
C ARG A 191 15.82 -11.29 -6.80
N SER A 192 15.57 -10.49 -7.82
CA SER A 192 16.55 -10.31 -8.91
C SER A 192 17.86 -9.69 -8.39
N LYS A 193 19.01 -10.29 -8.72
CA LYS A 193 20.35 -9.73 -8.43
C LYS A 193 20.49 -8.28 -8.95
N ARG A 194 19.79 -7.94 -10.03
CA ARG A 194 19.81 -6.59 -10.66
C ARG A 194 19.23 -5.49 -9.77
N GLN A 195 18.39 -5.82 -8.79
CA GLN A 195 17.84 -4.84 -7.84
C GLN A 195 18.80 -4.48 -6.69
N ARG A 196 19.76 -5.35 -6.31
CA ARG A 196 20.74 -5.04 -5.24
C ARG A 196 21.72 -3.94 -5.66
N LEU A 197 22.02 -3.83 -6.96
CA LEU A 197 22.98 -2.83 -7.48
C LEU A 197 22.41 -1.40 -7.49
N LYS A 198 21.08 -1.20 -7.47
CA LYS A 198 20.46 0.14 -7.51
C LYS A 198 20.30 0.82 -6.14
N LYS A 199 20.79 0.22 -5.05
CA LYS A 199 20.59 0.72 -3.66
C LYS A 199 21.88 0.88 -2.85
N LYS A 200 22.97 1.35 -3.46
CA LYS A 200 24.00 2.09 -2.72
C LYS A 200 23.71 3.59 -2.87
N PRO A 201 23.37 4.33 -1.81
CA PRO A 201 23.44 5.78 -1.83
C PRO A 201 24.92 6.17 -2.02
N ALA A 202 25.18 7.11 -2.92
CA ALA A 202 26.50 7.72 -3.05
C ALA A 202 26.82 8.48 -1.76
N GLU A 203 27.71 7.92 -0.93
CA GLU A 203 28.37 8.66 0.14
C GLU A 203 29.30 9.71 -0.49
N THR A 204 28.93 10.97 -0.31
CA THR A 204 29.80 12.09 0.05
C THR A 204 31.22 12.08 -0.55
N ALA A 205 31.38 12.78 -1.67
CA ALA A 205 32.66 13.36 -2.06
C ALA A 205 32.48 14.88 -2.27
N LYS A 206 33.33 15.64 -1.54
CA LYS A 206 33.69 17.06 -1.68
C LYS A 206 32.95 18.07 -0.79
N GLN A 207 33.47 18.22 0.44
CA GLN A 207 33.93 19.53 0.91
C GLN A 207 35.46 19.49 1.10
N THR A 208 36.17 20.34 0.35
CA THR A 208 37.48 20.99 0.59
C THR A 208 37.85 21.62 -0.77
N GLY A 209 38.19 22.89 -0.94
CA GLY A 209 38.32 24.00 -0.02
C GLY A 209 38.05 25.32 -0.75
N LYS A 210 37.92 26.38 0.03
CA LYS A 210 37.71 27.76 -0.41
C LYS A 210 39.06 28.48 -0.34
N ALA A 211 39.58 28.96 -1.46
CA ALA A 211 40.60 30.02 -1.49
C ALA A 211 40.30 30.95 -2.67
N LYS A 212 40.38 32.24 -2.38
CA LYS A 212 39.86 33.39 -3.12
C LYS A 212 41.05 34.18 -3.64
N ALA A 213 41.10 34.55 -4.92
CA ALA A 213 41.83 35.74 -5.37
C ALA A 213 41.31 36.22 -6.74
N LYS A 214 41.01 37.52 -6.79
CA LYS A 214 40.64 38.34 -7.97
C LYS A 214 41.87 38.59 -8.86
N ALA A 215 41.64 38.91 -10.14
CA ALA A 215 42.12 40.11 -10.87
C ALA A 215 42.14 39.84 -12.40
N SER A 216 41.34 40.59 -13.17
CA SER A 216 41.79 41.67 -14.10
C SER A 216 42.36 41.14 -15.43
N SER A 217 41.59 41.17 -16.52
CA SER A 217 41.55 42.24 -17.54
C SER A 217 42.68 42.20 -18.58
N SER A 218 42.25 42.09 -19.84
CA SER A 218 42.82 42.67 -21.06
C SER A 218 44.28 42.39 -21.44
N GLY A 219 44.50 41.85 -22.65
CA GLY A 219 45.82 41.97 -23.28
C GLY A 219 46.08 41.18 -24.56
N LYS A 220 45.66 41.77 -25.69
CA LYS A 220 46.31 41.78 -27.02
C LYS A 220 46.25 40.55 -27.97
N LYS A 221 45.77 40.93 -29.17
CA LYS A 221 45.88 40.37 -30.52
C LYS A 221 47.32 40.03 -30.97
N ALA A 222 47.44 39.00 -31.82
CA ALA A 222 48.15 38.98 -33.12
C ALA A 222 47.75 37.67 -33.86
N LYS A 223 47.09 37.64 -35.03
CA LYS A 223 47.35 38.08 -36.43
C LYS A 223 47.86 36.92 -37.33
N LEU A 224 47.44 36.97 -38.61
CA LEU A 224 47.76 36.16 -39.82
C LEU A 224 46.94 34.87 -40.00
N LYS A 225 46.42 34.47 -41.17
CA LYS A 225 46.51 34.78 -42.63
C LYS A 225 45.19 34.22 -43.25
N LYS A 226 44.62 34.56 -44.43
CA LYS A 226 45.10 34.65 -45.83
C LYS A 226 43.85 35.03 -46.69
N SER A 227 43.76 36.22 -47.30
CA SER A 227 43.80 36.54 -48.75
C SER A 227 42.99 35.66 -49.75
N GLU A 228 42.09 36.35 -50.49
CA GLU A 228 41.76 36.27 -51.94
C GLU A 228 41.31 34.90 -52.48
N GLU A 229 40.12 34.76 -53.09
CA GLU A 229 39.56 35.46 -54.28
C GLU A 229 38.03 35.39 -54.25
#